data_AF-A0A8J4WCM2-F1
#
_entry.id   AF-A0A8J4WCM2-F1
#
_cell.length_a   1.000
_cell.length_b   1.000
_cell.length_c   1.000
_cell.angle_alpha   90.00
_cell.angle_beta   90.00
_cell.angle_gamma   90.00
#
_symmetry.space_group_name_H-M   'P 1'
#
loop_
_entity.id
_entity.type
_entity.pdbx_description
1 polymer ?
#
loop_
_entity_poly.entity_id
_entity_poly.type
_entity_poly.pdbx_seq_one_letter_code
_entity_poly.pdbx_strand_id
1 'polypeptide(L)'
;MCKMFYRLNRKAVYNLKKDAADKLTAQHIDEYALSLKSTDESLPGSRQELKINPNSVNAEEWQAFTSCSIKAGDKQLHNSQELRSLIDGILQQVASDQRRQVEATNRALTKRISETRSAKGKLEEHLAAVSFINASCYFQKLNHNFTK
;
A
#
# COMPACT_ATOMS: atom_id res chain seq x y z
N MET A 1 -2.72 11.93 3.51
CA MET A 1 -1.95 11.24 4.57
C MET A 1 -0.60 10.71 4.04
N CYS A 2 -0.55 9.81 3.06
CA CYS A 2 0.73 9.24 2.53
C CYS A 2 1.76 10.28 2.02
N LYS A 3 1.31 11.35 1.35
CA LYS A 3 2.20 12.43 0.89
C LYS A 3 2.93 13.13 2.03
N MET A 4 2.30 13.24 3.21
CA MET A 4 2.92 13.83 4.40
C MET A 4 4.00 12.90 4.96
N PHE A 5 3.69 11.61 5.13
CA PHE A 5 4.65 10.61 5.60
C PHE A 5 5.89 10.49 4.69
N TYR A 6 5.70 10.56 3.38
CA TYR A 6 6.81 10.56 2.44
C TYR A 6 7.73 11.77 2.61
N ARG A 7 7.15 12.97 2.79
CA ARG A 7 7.94 14.18 3.06
C ARG A 7 8.72 14.10 4.36
N LEU A 8 8.10 13.57 5.43
CA LEU A 8 8.76 13.41 6.74
C LEU A 8 9.91 12.41 6.67
N ASN A 9 9.72 11.28 5.99
CA ASN A 9 10.79 10.31 5.73
C ASN A 9 11.96 10.93 4.95
N ARG A 10 11.67 11.67 3.86
CA ARG A 10 12.72 12.38 3.11
C ARG A 10 13.48 13.37 3.96
N LYS A 11 12.78 14.11 4.82
CA LYS A 11 13.40 15.07 5.76
C LYS A 11 14.31 14.35 6.76
N ALA A 12 13.85 13.26 7.36
CA ALA A 12 14.66 12.47 8.30
C ALA A 12 15.94 11.93 7.64
N VAL A 13 15.82 11.34 6.44
CA VAL A 13 16.97 10.85 5.68
C VAL A 13 17.94 11.97 5.33
N TYR A 14 17.42 13.12 4.88
CA TYR A 14 18.27 14.28 4.57
C TYR A 14 19.06 14.75 5.80
N ASN A 15 18.40 14.91 6.95
CA ASN A 15 19.06 15.37 8.17
C ASN A 15 20.15 14.41 8.62
N LEU A 16 19.89 13.09 8.62
CA LEU A 16 20.86 12.07 9.00
C LEU A 16 22.07 12.04 8.05
N LYS A 17 21.83 12.16 6.74
CA LYS A 17 22.91 12.20 5.74
C LYS A 17 23.78 13.44 5.88
N LYS A 18 23.14 14.59 6.10
CA LYS A 18 23.85 15.85 6.32
C LYS A 18 24.71 15.78 7.58
N ASP A 19 24.13 15.36 8.70
CA ASP A 19 24.83 15.17 9.97
C ASP A 19 26.05 14.25 9.84
N ALA A 20 25.91 13.13 9.13
CA ALA A 20 27.01 12.21 8.88
C ALA A 20 28.14 12.84 8.04
N ALA A 21 27.80 13.62 7.01
CA ALA A 21 28.78 14.30 6.16
C ALA A 21 29.53 15.41 6.90
N ASP A 22 28.81 16.20 7.71
CA ASP A 22 29.38 17.28 8.52
C ASP A 22 30.37 16.69 9.56
N LYS A 23 30.02 15.56 10.19
CA LYS A 23 30.91 14.83 11.12
C LYS A 23 32.15 14.25 10.47
N LEU A 24 32.02 13.66 9.28
CA LEU A 24 33.16 13.16 8.53
C LEU A 24 34.14 14.29 8.19
N THR A 25 33.61 15.46 7.85
CA THR A 25 34.42 16.65 7.57
C THR A 25 35.17 17.11 8.82
N ALA A 26 34.50 17.17 9.98
CA ALA A 26 35.16 17.50 11.25
C ALA A 26 36.23 16.48 11.63
N GLN A 27 35.96 15.18 11.45
CA GLN A 27 36.94 14.13 11.72
C GLN A 27 38.20 14.31 10.87
N HIS A 28 38.08 14.61 9.57
CA HIS A 28 39.25 14.88 8.74
C HIS A 28 40.05 16.11 9.19
N ILE A 29 39.36 17.15 9.69
CA ILE A 29 40.02 18.33 10.26
C ILE A 29 40.81 17.94 11.51
N ASP A 30 40.22 17.15 12.40
CA ASP A 30 40.87 16.68 13.63
C ASP A 30 42.08 15.79 13.31
N GLU A 31 41.96 14.87 12.35
CA GLU A 31 43.06 14.02 11.88
C GLU A 31 44.19 14.85 11.29
N TYR A 32 43.87 15.86 10.48
CA TYR A 32 44.86 16.79 9.95
C TYR A 32 45.55 17.58 11.06
N ALA A 33 44.78 18.13 12.00
CA ALA A 33 45.31 18.89 13.13
C ALA A 33 46.24 18.03 14.01
N LEU A 34 45.91 16.76 14.22
CA LEU A 34 46.75 15.81 14.95
C LEU A 34 48.07 15.50 14.22
N SER A 35 48.08 15.58 12.89
CA SER A 35 49.28 15.31 12.08
C SER A 35 50.30 16.46 12.04
N LEU A 36 49.88 17.68 12.41
CA LEU A 36 50.72 18.87 12.40
C LEU A 36 51.77 18.84 13.53
N LYS A 37 53.00 19.25 13.20
CA LYS A 37 54.09 19.41 14.17
C LYS A 37 54.37 20.89 14.38
N SER A 38 54.83 21.27 15.57
CA SER A 38 55.15 22.67 15.92
C SER A 38 56.26 23.30 15.05
N THR A 39 56.97 22.51 14.25
CA THR A 39 58.03 22.92 13.34
C THR A 39 57.56 23.13 11.90
N ASP A 40 56.29 22.86 11.58
CA ASP A 40 55.75 23.01 10.23
C ASP A 40 55.65 24.50 9.85
N GLU A 41 56.32 24.90 8.75
CA GLU A 41 56.35 26.28 8.24
C GLU A 41 54.97 26.86 7.88
N SER A 42 53.95 26.01 7.70
CA SER A 42 52.59 26.42 7.36
C SER A 42 51.77 26.93 8.54
N LEU A 43 52.25 26.79 9.77
CA LEU A 43 51.55 27.26 10.96
C LEU A 43 51.79 28.78 11.12
N PRO A 44 50.72 29.61 11.13
CA PRO A 44 50.88 31.03 11.44
C PRO A 44 51.58 31.18 12.78
N GLY A 45 52.67 31.95 12.83
CA GLY A 45 53.34 32.30 14.09
C GLY A 45 52.31 32.81 15.10
N SER A 46 52.51 32.46 16.38
CA SER A 46 51.57 32.43 17.52
C SER A 46 50.85 33.75 17.91
N ARG A 47 50.52 34.61 16.95
CA ARG A 47 50.07 35.99 17.14
C ARG A 47 48.90 36.36 16.22
N GLN A 48 48.16 35.38 15.70
CA GLN A 48 46.84 35.61 15.09
C GLN A 48 45.75 35.22 16.09
N GLU A 49 44.90 36.18 16.46
CA GLU A 49 43.68 35.92 17.21
C GLU A 49 42.79 35.00 16.38
N LEU A 50 42.60 33.77 16.86
CA LEU A 50 41.71 32.79 16.24
C LEU A 50 40.27 33.28 16.39
N LYS A 51 39.73 33.88 15.32
CA LYS A 51 38.30 34.22 15.25
C LYS A 51 37.51 32.94 14.99
N ILE A 52 36.84 32.45 16.02
CA ILE A 52 35.85 31.37 15.89
C ILE A 52 34.75 31.87 14.94
N ASN A 53 34.43 31.06 13.92
CA ASN A 53 33.35 31.38 13.00
C ASN A 53 32.04 31.50 13.79
N PRO A 54 31.26 32.59 13.66
CA PRO A 54 29.97 32.74 14.35
C PRO A 54 28.93 31.67 13.96
N ASN A 55 29.13 30.95 12.85
CA ASN A 55 28.33 29.79 12.46
C ASN A 55 28.91 28.46 12.98
N SER A 56 29.90 28.51 13.87
CA SER A 56 30.44 27.35 14.58
C SER A 56 29.41 26.83 15.57
N VAL A 57 29.18 25.53 15.54
CA VAL A 57 28.30 24.83 16.45
C VAL A 57 29.17 24.19 17.53
N ASN A 58 28.75 24.26 18.78
CA ASN A 58 29.51 23.61 19.85
C ASN A 58 29.19 22.10 19.93
N ALA A 59 30.00 21.36 20.69
CA ALA A 59 29.85 19.91 20.79
C ALA A 59 28.50 19.47 21.39
N GLU A 60 27.95 20.23 22.35
CA GLU A 60 26.66 19.94 22.98
C GLU A 60 25.51 20.14 21.99
N GLU A 61 25.54 21.21 21.19
CA GLU A 61 24.58 21.49 20.12
C GLU A 61 24.62 20.40 19.04
N TRP A 62 25.82 19.94 18.67
CA TRP A 62 26.00 18.82 17.75
C TRP A 62 25.43 17.51 18.31
N GLN A 63 25.70 17.21 19.58
CA GLN A 63 25.15 16.03 20.24
C GLN A 63 23.62 16.09 20.32
N ALA A 64 23.06 17.26 20.65
CA ALA A 64 21.62 17.47 20.72
C ALA A 64 20.97 17.32 19.33
N PHE A 65 21.55 17.92 18.29
CA PHE A 65 21.07 17.81 16.92
C PHE A 65 21.09 16.35 16.43
N THR A 66 22.19 15.65 16.68
CA THR A 66 22.35 14.22 16.38
C THR A 66 21.27 13.40 17.07
N SER A 67 21.13 13.56 18.39
CA SER A 67 20.19 12.80 19.21
C SER A 67 18.74 13.04 18.77
N CYS A 68 18.40 14.29 18.45
CA CYS A 68 17.08 14.65 17.94
C CYS A 68 16.83 14.03 16.55
N SER A 69 17.82 14.09 15.66
CA SER A 69 17.72 13.54 14.31
C SER A 69 17.58 12.01 14.31
N ILE A 70 18.31 11.30 15.16
CA ILE A 70 18.19 9.85 15.36
C ILE A 70 16.78 9.50 15.87
N LYS A 71 16.34 10.13 16.97
CA LYS A 71 15.00 9.91 17.53
C LYS A 71 13.89 10.18 16.50
N ALA A 72 14.04 11.24 15.69
CA ALA A 72 13.11 11.56 14.62
C ALA A 72 13.12 10.49 13.52
N GLY A 73 14.30 9.98 13.15
CA GLY A 73 14.48 8.89 12.20
C GLY A 73 13.81 7.60 12.67
N ASP A 74 14.07 7.17 13.90
CA ASP A 74 13.48 5.97 14.50
C ASP A 74 11.96 6.07 14.54
N LYS A 75 11.43 7.24 14.93
CA LYS A 75 9.98 7.49 14.90
C LYS A 75 9.40 7.37 13.50
N GLN A 76 10.07 7.90 12.46
CA GLN A 76 9.59 7.75 11.09
C GLN A 76 9.66 6.30 10.60
N LEU A 77 10.69 5.55 11.01
CA LEU A 77 10.83 4.13 10.68
C LEU A 77 9.70 3.30 11.28
N HIS A 78 9.44 3.48 12.58
CA HIS A 78 8.34 2.82 13.28
C HIS A 78 6.98 3.14 12.64
N ASN A 79 6.67 4.42 12.45
CA ASN A 79 5.42 4.82 11.79
C ASN A 79 5.27 4.21 10.38
N SER A 80 6.38 4.09 9.64
CA SER A 80 6.37 3.50 8.30
C SER A 80 6.18 1.99 8.34
N GLN A 81 6.61 1.30 9.40
CA GLN A 81 6.34 -0.12 9.62
C GLN A 81 4.87 -0.33 9.97
N GLU A 82 4.33 0.43 10.91
CA GLU A 82 2.91 0.37 11.29
C GLU A 82 1.98 0.62 10.09
N LEU A 83 2.29 1.64 9.28
CA LEU A 83 1.51 1.94 8.08
C LEU A 83 1.54 0.79 7.07
N ARG A 84 2.69 0.12 6.89
CA ARG A 84 2.79 -1.05 6.01
C ARG A 84 1.93 -2.20 6.54
N SER A 85 2.04 -2.52 7.83
CA SER A 85 1.22 -3.57 8.46
C SER A 85 -0.27 -3.29 8.31
N LEU A 86 -0.70 -2.04 8.47
CA LEU A 86 -2.10 -1.65 8.26
C LEU A 86 -2.53 -1.84 6.80
N ILE A 87 -1.71 -1.41 5.85
CA ILE A 87 -1.98 -1.58 4.41
C ILE A 87 -2.09 -3.07 4.08
N ASP A 88 -1.17 -3.90 4.56
CA ASP A 88 -1.16 -5.34 4.32
C ASP A 88 -2.43 -5.99 4.89
N GLY A 89 -2.86 -5.61 6.08
CA GLY A 89 -4.11 -6.06 6.68
C GLY A 89 -5.35 -5.69 5.84
N ILE A 90 -5.43 -4.45 5.37
CA ILE A 90 -6.52 -3.99 4.49
C ILE A 90 -6.52 -4.78 3.18
N LEU A 91 -5.35 -4.98 2.56
CA LEU A 91 -5.23 -5.72 1.30
C LEU A 91 -5.67 -7.19 1.47
N GLN A 92 -5.26 -7.84 2.56
CA GLN A 92 -5.69 -9.20 2.88
C GLN A 92 -7.21 -9.29 3.09
N GLN A 93 -7.79 -8.33 3.81
CA GLN A 93 -9.23 -8.28 4.04
C GLN A 93 -9.99 -8.09 2.73
N VAL A 94 -9.61 -7.10 1.91
CA VAL A 94 -10.25 -6.83 0.61
C VAL A 94 -10.16 -8.04 -0.32
N ALA A 95 -9.00 -8.71 -0.37
CA ALA A 95 -8.83 -9.92 -1.18
C ALA A 95 -9.68 -11.10 -0.67
N SER A 96 -9.88 -11.21 0.64
CA SER A 96 -10.78 -12.20 1.24
C SER A 96 -12.25 -11.90 0.90
N ASP A 97 -12.68 -10.66 1.09
CA ASP A 97 -14.03 -10.20 0.83
C ASP A 97 -14.40 -10.34 -0.65
N GLN A 98 -13.48 -9.99 -1.55
CA GLN A 98 -13.67 -10.14 -2.99
C GLN A 98 -13.85 -11.62 -3.38
N ARG A 99 -13.05 -12.53 -2.82
CA ARG A 99 -13.23 -13.98 -3.06
C ARG A 99 -14.60 -14.46 -2.59
N ARG A 100 -14.99 -14.09 -1.36
CA ARG A 100 -16.31 -14.44 -0.81
C ARG A 100 -17.45 -13.90 -1.69
N GLN A 101 -17.32 -12.68 -2.20
CA GLN A 101 -18.33 -12.06 -3.06
C GLN A 101 -18.45 -12.77 -4.42
N VAL A 102 -17.32 -13.16 -5.03
CA VAL A 102 -17.30 -13.95 -6.27
C VAL A 102 -18.00 -15.29 -6.05
N GLU A 103 -17.66 -16.00 -4.99
CA GLU A 103 -18.29 -17.28 -4.67
C GLU A 103 -19.80 -17.14 -4.42
N ALA A 104 -20.21 -16.14 -3.64
CA ALA A 104 -21.62 -15.89 -3.35
C ALA A 104 -22.41 -15.58 -4.64
N THR A 105 -21.83 -14.76 -5.52
CA THR A 105 -22.43 -14.41 -6.81
C THR A 105 -22.54 -15.62 -7.72
N ASN A 106 -21.49 -16.44 -7.82
CA ASN A 106 -21.50 -17.67 -8.62
C ASN A 106 -22.54 -18.67 -8.14
N ARG A 107 -22.67 -18.84 -6.82
CA ARG A 107 -23.73 -19.68 -6.22
C ARG A 107 -25.13 -19.17 -6.58
N ALA A 108 -25.37 -17.87 -6.41
CA ALA A 108 -26.64 -17.26 -6.75
C ALA A 108 -26.97 -17.40 -8.24
N LEU A 109 -26.00 -17.17 -9.13
CA LEU A 109 -26.17 -17.31 -10.57
C LEU A 109 -26.49 -18.76 -10.96
N THR A 110 -25.74 -19.73 -10.42
CA THR A 110 -25.97 -21.16 -10.66
C THR A 110 -27.39 -21.56 -10.23
N LYS A 111 -27.81 -21.12 -9.04
CA LYS A 111 -29.17 -21.36 -8.53
C LYS A 111 -30.23 -20.79 -9.48
N ARG A 112 -30.12 -19.52 -9.88
CA ARG A 112 -31.09 -18.91 -10.80
C ARG A 112 -31.14 -19.59 -12.16
N ILE A 113 -30.00 -20.02 -12.70
CA ILE A 113 -29.95 -20.76 -13.96
C ILE A 113 -30.73 -22.08 -13.82
N SER A 114 -30.51 -22.81 -12.73
CA SER A 114 -31.22 -24.06 -12.45
C SER A 114 -32.74 -23.84 -12.32
N GLU A 115 -33.15 -22.84 -11.55
CA GLU A 115 -34.56 -22.48 -11.36
C GLU A 115 -35.23 -22.09 -12.68
N THR A 116 -34.54 -21.27 -13.49
CA THR A 116 -35.04 -20.84 -14.79
C THR A 116 -35.18 -22.02 -15.76
N ARG A 117 -34.21 -22.94 -15.80
CA ARG A 117 -34.28 -24.15 -16.62
C ARG A 117 -35.43 -25.06 -16.20
N SER A 118 -35.64 -25.25 -14.89
CA SER A 118 -36.75 -26.05 -14.38
C SER A 118 -38.12 -25.41 -14.73
N ALA A 119 -38.26 -24.10 -14.55
CA ALA A 119 -39.49 -23.39 -14.92
C ALA A 119 -39.77 -23.49 -16.42
N LYS A 120 -38.75 -23.31 -17.27
CA LYS A 120 -38.86 -23.51 -18.72
C LYS A 120 -39.32 -24.93 -19.06
N GLY A 121 -38.70 -25.95 -18.48
CA GLY A 121 -39.07 -27.35 -18.72
C GLY A 121 -40.53 -27.63 -18.39
N LYS A 122 -41.02 -27.16 -17.24
CA LYS A 122 -42.44 -27.29 -16.86
C LYS A 122 -43.38 -26.60 -17.86
N LEU A 123 -43.01 -25.41 -18.34
CA LEU A 123 -43.80 -24.71 -19.36
C LEU A 123 -43.83 -25.47 -20.69
N GLU A 124 -42.71 -26.05 -21.11
CA GLU A 124 -42.61 -26.89 -22.30
C GLU A 124 -43.46 -28.16 -22.17
N GLU A 125 -43.45 -28.81 -21.00
CA GLU A 125 -44.32 -29.95 -20.68
C GLU A 125 -45.80 -29.58 -20.75
N HIS A 126 -46.20 -28.47 -20.11
CA HIS A 126 -47.58 -27.99 -20.16
C HIS A 126 -48.02 -27.64 -21.59
N LEU A 127 -47.15 -26.99 -22.38
CA LEU A 127 -47.43 -26.65 -23.77
C LEU A 127 -47.63 -27.91 -24.62
N ALA A 128 -46.79 -28.93 -24.44
CA ALA A 128 -46.92 -30.22 -25.11
C ALA A 128 -48.25 -30.90 -24.78
N ALA A 129 -48.63 -30.93 -23.49
CA ALA A 129 -49.90 -31.50 -23.04
C ALA A 129 -51.12 -30.79 -23.66
N VAL A 130 -51.13 -29.45 -23.65
CA VAL A 130 -52.23 -28.66 -24.25
C VAL A 130 -52.30 -28.90 -25.76
N SER A 131 -51.16 -28.94 -26.45
CA SER A 131 -51.10 -29.20 -27.89
C SER A 131 -51.66 -30.58 -28.23
N PHE A 132 -51.34 -31.60 -27.44
CA PHE A 132 -51.88 -32.95 -27.59
C PHE A 132 -53.40 -33.03 -27.38
N ILE A 133 -53.90 -32.38 -26.32
CA ILE A 133 -55.34 -32.32 -26.04
C ILE A 133 -56.09 -31.61 -27.17
N ASN A 134 -55.54 -30.49 -27.66
CA ASN A 134 -56.13 -29.75 -28.77
C ASN A 134 -56.21 -30.62 -30.03
N ALA A 135 -55.12 -31.29 -30.42
CA ALA A 135 -55.10 -32.19 -31.57
C ALA A 135 -56.13 -33.32 -31.44
N SER A 136 -56.22 -33.94 -30.26
CA SER A 136 -57.20 -34.99 -29.97
C SER A 136 -58.64 -34.48 -30.09
N CYS A 137 -58.93 -33.29 -29.55
CA CYS A 137 -60.25 -32.67 -29.61
C CYS A 137 -60.64 -32.29 -31.05
N TYR A 138 -59.70 -31.76 -31.84
CA TYR A 138 -59.90 -31.51 -33.27
C TYR A 138 -60.23 -32.81 -34.03
N PHE A 139 -59.49 -33.89 -33.78
CA PHE A 139 -59.71 -35.18 -34.44
C PHE A 139 -61.08 -35.78 -34.08
N GLN A 140 -61.48 -35.70 -32.80
CA GLN A 140 -62.79 -36.16 -32.35
C GLN A 140 -63.95 -35.36 -32.99
N LYS A 141 -63.80 -34.03 -33.09
CA LYS A 141 -64.78 -33.17 -33.78
C LYS A 141 -64.90 -33.50 -35.26
N LEU A 142 -63.79 -33.75 -35.95
CA LEU A 142 -63.78 -34.15 -37.35
C LEU A 142 -64.51 -35.49 -37.54
N ASN A 143 -64.17 -36.52 -36.76
CA ASN A 143 -64.84 -37.82 -36.85
C ASN A 143 -66.35 -37.73 -36.58
N HIS A 144 -66.77 -36.93 -35.59
CA HIS A 144 -68.20 -36.72 -35.32
C HIS A 144 -68.95 -36.12 -36.52
N ASN A 145 -68.31 -35.18 -37.23
CA ASN A 145 -68.89 -34.57 -38.44
C ASN A 145 -68.91 -35.52 -39.65
N PHE A 146 -68.04 -36.54 -39.72
CA PHE A 146 -68.07 -37.56 -40.78
C PHE A 146 -69.07 -38.69 -40.52
N THR A 147 -69.47 -38.93 -39.27
CA THR A 147 -70.47 -39.94 -38.90
C THR A 147 -71.92 -39.45 -38.89
N LYS A 148 -72.17 -38.18 -39.25
CA LYS A 148 -73.51 -37.61 -39.48
C LYS A 148 -73.72 -37.44 -40.98
#